data_AF-A0A538LX18-F1
#
_entry.id   AF-A0A538LX18-F1
#
_cell.length_a   1.000
_cell.length_b   1.000
_cell.length_c   1.000
_cell.angle_alpha   90.00
_cell.angle_beta   90.00
_cell.angle_gamma   90.00
#
_symmetry.space_group_name_H-M   'P 1'
#
loop_
_entity.id
_entity.type
_entity.pdbx_description
1 polymer ?
#
loop_
_entity_poly.entity_id
_entity_poly.type
_entity_poly.pdbx_seq_one_letter_code
_entity_poly.pdbx_strand_id
1 'polypeptide(L)'
;MTTLASTGPLAEAVERSAAPVTVKPPLARLIDARPEVAARLEKDDGLADALVAVLAASRSLTRLVQSDPRCIEVLADLGRRPPVDARSPAALAAWKRLELLRIAARDLTGLDELETVVTGLAELADDVLRAAVDLAEVPARERLAVIAMGKLGGQELNYASDIDILFVDGDGNAAPRAARKVMDVARGCFRVDVDLRPEGRDGPLVRSLRSYQAYWERWAQPWERQALLKARPVAGDPALGDGFRREAGVELWSRAFGADDLRDIRGMKRSSEGGVGSGTWNSPSSSCSSSTGATTRRCDRARRSPP
;
A
#
# COMPACT_ATOMS: atom_id res chain seq x y z
N MET A 1 7.86 -27.08 31.04
CA MET A 1 7.47 -25.76 31.57
C MET A 1 8.72 -25.14 32.15
N THR A 2 9.47 -24.43 31.32
CA THR A 2 10.60 -23.64 31.79
C THR A 2 10.02 -22.42 32.49
N THR A 3 10.08 -22.40 33.82
CA THR A 3 9.62 -21.26 34.61
C THR A 3 10.48 -20.07 34.25
N LEU A 4 9.93 -19.08 33.53
CA LEU A 4 10.54 -17.76 33.38
C LEU A 4 10.95 -17.31 34.79
N ALA A 5 12.23 -17.02 35.00
CA ALA A 5 12.71 -16.55 36.29
C ALA A 5 11.89 -15.32 36.68
N SER A 6 11.36 -15.30 37.90
CA SER A 6 10.50 -14.21 38.39
C SER A 6 11.24 -12.88 38.59
N THR A 7 12.55 -12.87 38.33
CA THR A 7 13.46 -11.73 38.52
C THR A 7 14.52 -11.78 37.42
N GLY A 8 14.51 -10.78 36.52
CA GLY A 8 15.41 -10.64 35.37
C GLY A 8 14.94 -9.52 34.43
N PRO A 9 15.80 -8.95 33.57
CA PRO A 9 15.44 -7.86 32.65
C PRO A 9 14.24 -8.19 31.77
N LEU A 10 14.13 -9.43 31.29
CA LEU A 10 12.98 -9.90 30.50
C LEU A 10 11.67 -9.86 31.31
N ALA A 11 11.71 -10.29 32.57
CA ALA A 11 10.53 -10.26 33.45
C ALA A 11 10.10 -8.81 33.70
N GLU A 12 11.05 -7.90 33.94
CA GLU A 12 10.77 -6.48 34.11
C GLU A 12 10.17 -5.86 32.84
N ALA A 13 10.72 -6.14 31.66
CA ALA A 13 10.18 -5.69 30.38
C ALA A 13 8.73 -6.14 30.18
N VAL A 14 8.42 -7.41 30.49
CA VAL A 14 7.04 -7.94 30.42
C VAL A 14 6.10 -7.20 31.37
N GLU A 15 6.49 -6.98 32.61
CA GLU A 15 5.63 -6.29 33.59
C GLU A 15 5.45 -4.80 33.27
N ARG A 16 6.45 -4.13 32.69
CA ARG A 16 6.33 -2.74 32.21
C ARG A 16 5.50 -2.61 30.93
N SER A 17 5.26 -3.69 30.21
CA SER A 17 4.50 -3.66 28.96
C SER A 17 3.04 -3.24 29.18
N ALA A 18 2.42 -2.69 28.14
CA ALA A 18 1.01 -2.30 28.19
C ALA A 18 0.03 -3.49 28.34
N ALA A 19 0.48 -4.72 28.10
CA ALA A 19 -0.37 -5.92 28.15
C ALA A 19 0.38 -7.18 28.66
N PRO A 20 0.86 -7.22 29.92
CA PRO A 20 1.71 -8.32 30.42
C PRO A 20 1.03 -9.69 30.31
N VAL A 21 -0.28 -9.75 30.57
CA VAL A 21 -1.09 -10.98 30.47
C VAL A 21 -1.15 -11.51 29.03
N THR A 22 -1.13 -10.61 28.04
CA THR A 22 -1.15 -10.98 26.62
C THR A 22 0.23 -11.43 26.13
N VAL A 23 1.31 -10.87 26.68
CA VAL A 23 2.70 -11.18 26.29
C VAL A 23 3.18 -12.53 26.83
N LYS A 24 2.82 -12.87 28.08
CA LYS A 24 3.35 -14.07 28.77
C LYS A 24 3.12 -15.38 27.99
N PRO A 25 1.90 -15.72 27.51
CA PRO A 25 1.68 -16.97 26.79
C PRO A 25 2.48 -17.12 25.48
N PRO A 26 2.49 -16.16 24.53
CA PRO A 26 3.30 -16.31 23.33
C PRO A 26 4.80 -16.30 23.60
N LEU A 27 5.28 -15.56 24.61
CA LEU A 27 6.68 -15.59 25.03
C LEU A 27 7.10 -16.97 25.56
N ALA A 28 6.28 -17.55 26.45
CA ALA A 28 6.53 -18.90 26.97
C ALA A 28 6.58 -19.94 25.84
N ARG A 29 5.64 -19.88 24.88
CA ARG A 29 5.66 -20.76 23.70
C ARG A 29 6.91 -20.59 22.84
N LEU A 30 7.39 -19.36 22.68
CA LEU A 30 8.61 -19.09 21.93
C LEU A 30 9.82 -19.72 22.62
N ILE A 31 9.95 -19.56 23.93
CA ILE A 31 11.06 -20.13 24.73
C ILE A 31 10.97 -21.66 24.78
N ASP A 32 9.80 -22.22 24.98
CA ASP A 32 9.60 -23.68 24.97
C ASP A 32 9.99 -24.28 23.61
N ALA A 33 9.68 -23.59 22.50
CA ALA A 33 10.04 -24.03 21.16
C ALA A 33 11.51 -23.76 20.80
N ARG A 34 12.13 -22.74 21.41
CA ARG A 34 13.50 -22.26 21.12
C ARG A 34 14.21 -21.86 22.42
N PRO A 35 14.66 -22.84 23.24
CA PRO A 35 15.26 -22.56 24.55
C PRO A 35 16.49 -21.66 24.49
N GLU A 36 17.23 -21.68 23.37
CA GLU A 36 18.40 -20.82 23.13
C GLU A 36 18.07 -19.32 23.12
N VAL A 37 16.82 -18.95 22.82
CA VAL A 37 16.36 -17.55 22.80
C VAL A 37 16.28 -16.99 24.22
N ALA A 38 15.96 -17.81 25.22
CA ALA A 38 15.85 -17.35 26.61
C ALA A 38 17.16 -16.74 27.10
N ALA A 39 18.29 -17.43 26.89
CA ALA A 39 19.60 -16.93 27.29
C ALA A 39 20.04 -15.66 26.55
N ARG A 40 19.49 -15.38 25.35
CA ARG A 40 19.73 -14.13 24.62
C ARG A 40 18.89 -13.00 25.18
N LEU A 41 17.61 -13.25 25.44
CA LEU A 41 16.69 -12.26 26.01
C LEU A 41 17.13 -11.76 27.39
N GLU A 42 17.77 -12.62 28.19
CA GLU A 42 18.32 -12.21 29.50
C GLU A 42 19.62 -11.38 29.39
N LYS A 43 20.27 -11.35 28.22
CA LYS A 43 21.55 -10.65 28.01
C LYS A 43 21.43 -9.39 27.15
N ASP A 44 20.31 -9.25 26.45
CA ASP A 44 20.08 -8.20 25.45
C ASP A 44 18.76 -7.52 25.75
N ASP A 45 18.84 -6.43 26.51
CA ASP A 45 17.68 -5.63 26.92
C ASP A 45 16.94 -5.06 25.70
N GLY A 46 17.68 -4.68 24.65
CA GLY A 46 17.09 -4.15 23.42
C GLY A 46 16.24 -5.18 22.69
N LEU A 47 16.74 -6.42 22.57
CA LEU A 47 15.97 -7.55 22.04
C LEU A 47 14.75 -7.85 22.90
N ALA A 48 14.89 -7.85 24.24
CA ALA A 48 13.80 -8.11 25.16
C ALA A 48 12.69 -7.07 25.04
N ASP A 49 13.04 -5.78 25.09
CA ASP A 49 12.10 -4.66 24.95
C ASP A 49 11.39 -4.70 23.58
N ALA A 50 12.14 -4.89 22.48
CA ALA A 50 11.57 -4.97 21.13
C ALA A 50 10.61 -6.16 20.98
N LEU A 51 10.98 -7.34 21.48
CA LEU A 51 10.13 -8.52 21.44
C LEU A 51 8.85 -8.30 22.24
N VAL A 52 8.96 -7.82 23.47
CA VAL A 52 7.80 -7.58 24.35
C VAL A 52 6.87 -6.54 23.74
N ALA A 53 7.40 -5.44 23.21
CA ALA A 53 6.61 -4.39 22.56
C ALA A 53 5.81 -4.96 21.38
N VAL A 54 6.45 -5.74 20.50
CA VAL A 54 5.78 -6.41 19.37
C VAL A 54 4.71 -7.39 19.84
N LEU A 55 5.00 -8.23 20.84
CA LEU A 55 4.07 -9.23 21.36
C LEU A 55 2.83 -8.58 22.00
N ALA A 56 3.01 -7.44 22.66
CA ALA A 56 1.92 -6.68 23.28
C ALA A 56 1.04 -5.99 22.23
N ALA A 57 1.62 -5.47 21.16
CA ALA A 57 0.92 -4.63 20.20
C ALA A 57 0.23 -5.41 19.05
N SER A 58 0.81 -6.52 18.58
CA SER A 58 0.39 -7.11 17.31
C SER A 58 0.34 -8.64 17.29
N ARG A 59 -0.88 -9.18 17.23
CA ARG A 59 -1.13 -10.64 17.07
C ARG A 59 -0.58 -11.21 15.75
N SER A 60 -0.49 -10.41 14.69
CA SER A 60 0.08 -10.88 13.41
C SER A 60 1.59 -11.00 13.48
N LEU A 61 2.27 -10.02 14.08
CA LEU A 61 3.72 -10.06 14.28
C LEU A 61 4.11 -11.12 15.32
N THR A 62 3.31 -11.33 16.38
CA THR A 62 3.49 -12.45 17.30
C THR A 62 3.53 -13.80 16.59
N ARG A 63 2.59 -14.05 15.67
CA ARG A 63 2.57 -15.28 14.87
C ARG A 63 3.77 -15.40 13.93
N LEU A 64 4.26 -14.27 13.41
CA LEU A 64 5.46 -14.24 12.59
C LEU A 64 6.70 -14.62 13.40
N VAL A 65 6.90 -14.02 14.57
CA VAL A 65 8.03 -14.34 15.48
C VAL A 65 8.03 -15.81 15.87
N GLN A 66 6.86 -16.38 16.14
CA GLN A 66 6.70 -17.79 16.46
C GLN A 66 7.04 -18.72 15.28
N SER A 67 6.71 -18.32 14.05
CA SER A 67 6.89 -19.18 12.87
C SER A 67 8.24 -18.99 12.16
N ASP A 68 8.88 -17.83 12.26
CA ASP A 68 10.11 -17.50 11.55
C ASP A 68 11.25 -17.14 12.52
N PRO A 69 12.28 -18.00 12.68
CA PRO A 69 13.38 -17.76 13.63
C PRO A 69 14.21 -16.52 13.29
N ARG A 70 14.23 -16.08 12.02
CA ARG A 70 14.96 -14.88 11.60
C ARG A 70 14.45 -13.61 12.28
N CYS A 71 13.21 -13.62 12.79
CA CYS A 71 12.67 -12.49 13.54
C CYS A 71 13.51 -12.14 14.77
N ILE A 72 14.13 -13.13 15.42
CA ILE A 72 14.98 -12.87 16.59
C ILE A 72 16.23 -12.08 16.18
N GLU A 73 16.84 -12.40 15.03
CA GLU A 73 17.98 -11.64 14.52
C GLU A 73 17.59 -10.21 14.11
N VAL A 74 16.40 -10.03 13.55
CA VAL A 74 15.87 -8.70 13.22
C VAL A 74 15.65 -7.86 14.47
N LEU A 75 15.03 -8.44 15.50
CA LEU A 75 14.74 -7.73 16.75
C LEU A 75 15.99 -7.44 17.58
N ALA A 76 17.05 -8.25 17.44
CA ALA A 76 18.32 -8.04 18.11
C ALA A 76 19.14 -6.88 17.51
N ASP A 77 18.89 -6.51 16.25
CA ASP A 77 19.57 -5.40 15.59
C ASP A 77 18.60 -4.58 14.74
N LEU A 78 17.81 -3.74 15.42
CA LEU A 78 16.83 -2.86 14.77
C LEU A 78 17.49 -1.78 13.89
N GLY A 79 18.78 -1.50 14.08
CA GLY A 79 19.55 -0.58 13.25
C GLY A 79 19.88 -1.17 11.88
N ARG A 80 19.87 -2.51 11.76
CA ARG A 80 20.20 -3.20 10.52
C ARG A 80 18.97 -3.61 9.73
N ARG A 81 18.83 -2.99 8.56
CA ARG A 81 17.83 -3.39 7.58
C ARG A 81 18.15 -4.78 7.00
N PRO A 82 17.20 -5.74 6.97
CA PRO A 82 17.40 -7.01 6.29
C PRO A 82 17.60 -6.77 4.79
N PRO A 83 18.58 -7.42 4.13
CA PRO A 83 18.79 -7.25 2.70
C PRO A 83 17.58 -7.80 1.91
N VAL A 84 17.18 -7.09 0.85
CA VAL A 84 16.07 -7.50 -0.04
C VAL A 84 16.34 -8.89 -0.60
N ASP A 85 15.39 -9.83 -0.40
CA ASP A 85 15.48 -11.19 -0.93
C ASP A 85 14.50 -11.38 -2.10
N ALA A 86 14.96 -11.07 -3.31
CA ALA A 86 14.18 -11.17 -4.54
C ALA A 86 14.47 -12.46 -5.34
N ARG A 87 14.87 -13.56 -4.68
CA ARG A 87 15.15 -14.84 -5.39
C ARG A 87 13.88 -15.54 -5.90
N SER A 88 12.74 -15.24 -5.28
CA SER A 88 11.42 -15.73 -5.70
C SER A 88 10.32 -14.84 -5.09
N PRO A 89 9.07 -14.89 -5.60
CA PRO A 89 7.96 -14.14 -5.00
C PRO A 89 7.72 -14.50 -3.53
N ALA A 90 7.92 -15.77 -3.15
CA ALA A 90 7.77 -16.23 -1.77
C ALA A 90 8.89 -15.70 -0.85
N ALA A 91 10.12 -15.65 -1.37
CA ALA A 91 11.26 -15.07 -0.66
C ALA A 91 11.07 -13.56 -0.43
N LEU A 92 10.58 -12.83 -1.45
CA LEU A 92 10.27 -11.40 -1.35
C LEU A 92 9.19 -11.12 -0.31
N ALA A 93 8.11 -11.91 -0.32
CA ALA A 93 7.06 -11.81 0.69
C ALA A 93 7.58 -12.10 2.11
N ALA A 94 8.53 -13.03 2.26
CA ALA A 94 9.15 -13.33 3.54
C ALA A 94 10.04 -12.17 4.02
N TRP A 95 10.90 -11.64 3.15
CA TRP A 95 11.69 -10.45 3.44
C TRP A 95 10.81 -9.27 3.85
N LYS A 96 9.74 -8.99 3.10
CA LYS A 96 8.81 -7.90 3.40
C LYS A 96 8.23 -7.99 4.82
N ARG A 97 7.91 -9.20 5.28
CA ARG A 97 7.40 -9.43 6.65
C ARG A 97 8.47 -9.16 7.71
N LEU A 98 9.72 -9.52 7.44
CA LEU A 98 10.84 -9.25 8.35
C LEU A 98 11.14 -7.75 8.44
N GLU A 99 11.14 -7.05 7.30
CA GLU A 99 11.35 -5.60 7.30
C GLU A 99 10.19 -4.85 7.95
N LEU A 100 8.94 -5.29 7.73
CA LEU A 100 7.78 -4.75 8.43
C LEU A 100 7.86 -4.96 9.94
N LEU A 101 8.37 -6.11 10.40
CA LEU A 101 8.63 -6.37 11.81
C LEU A 101 9.66 -5.38 12.37
N ARG A 102 10.75 -5.12 11.64
CA ARG A 102 11.77 -4.15 12.05
C ARG A 102 11.19 -2.75 12.20
N ILE A 103 10.45 -2.28 11.19
CA ILE A 103 9.79 -0.96 11.21
C ILE A 103 8.83 -0.87 12.40
N ALA A 104 7.98 -1.88 12.59
CA ALA A 104 7.03 -1.92 13.70
C ALA A 104 7.73 -1.95 15.07
N ALA A 105 8.83 -2.70 15.20
CA ALA A 105 9.57 -2.74 16.45
C ALA A 105 10.20 -1.38 16.78
N ARG A 106 10.76 -0.67 15.78
CA ARG A 106 11.34 0.68 15.96
C ARG A 106 10.29 1.72 16.33
N ASP A 107 9.12 1.65 15.71
CA ASP A 107 7.96 2.48 16.05
C ASP A 107 7.52 2.23 17.51
N LEU A 108 7.28 0.96 17.87
CA LEU A 108 6.79 0.57 19.19
C LEU A 108 7.77 0.80 20.34
N THR A 109 9.09 0.81 20.07
CA THR A 109 10.12 1.15 21.06
C THR A 109 10.52 2.62 21.05
N GLY A 110 9.88 3.45 20.19
CA GLY A 110 10.14 4.88 20.11
C GLY A 110 11.50 5.24 19.50
N LEU A 111 12.11 4.34 18.73
CA LEU A 111 13.37 4.59 18.02
C LEU A 111 13.18 5.43 16.76
N ASP A 112 11.99 5.39 16.15
CA ASP A 112 11.63 6.18 14.98
C ASP A 112 10.40 7.05 15.29
N GLU A 113 10.45 8.31 14.84
CA GLU A 113 9.28 9.19 14.83
C GLU A 113 8.29 8.81 13.72
N LEU A 114 7.05 9.27 13.83
CA LEU A 114 5.96 8.92 12.91
C LEU A 114 6.32 9.13 11.43
N GLU A 115 6.95 10.25 11.10
CA GLU A 115 7.38 10.60 9.74
C GLU A 115 8.40 9.58 9.19
N THR A 116 9.30 9.10 10.04
CA THR A 116 10.30 8.08 9.69
C THR A 116 9.64 6.73 9.45
N VAL A 117 8.71 6.34 10.32
CA VAL A 117 7.93 5.09 10.18
C VAL A 117 7.14 5.10 8.87
N VAL A 118 6.42 6.18 8.61
CA VAL A 118 5.59 6.36 7.42
C VAL A 118 6.42 6.34 6.13
N THR A 119 7.57 7.01 6.14
CA THR A 119 8.53 6.96 5.01
C THR A 119 9.07 5.56 4.82
N GLY A 120 9.49 4.88 5.89
CA GLY A 120 10.02 3.50 5.84
C GLY A 120 8.99 2.49 5.31
N LEU A 121 7.71 2.67 5.61
CA LEU A 121 6.63 1.86 5.05
C LEU A 121 6.47 2.08 3.53
N ALA A 122 6.60 3.32 3.07
CA ALA A 122 6.59 3.64 1.64
C ALA A 122 7.83 3.07 0.93
N GLU A 123 9.03 3.19 1.52
CA GLU A 123 10.26 2.61 0.98
C GLU A 123 10.21 1.07 0.89
N LEU A 124 9.60 0.41 1.89
CA LEU A 124 9.33 -1.02 1.84
C LEU A 124 8.46 -1.41 0.64
N ALA A 125 7.40 -0.64 0.37
CA ALA A 125 6.55 -0.88 -0.80
C ALA A 125 7.28 -0.60 -2.11
N ASP A 126 8.09 0.47 -2.17
CA ASP A 126 8.93 0.78 -3.33
C ASP A 126 9.90 -0.37 -3.67
N ASP A 127 10.59 -0.92 -2.67
CA ASP A 127 11.53 -2.02 -2.86
C ASP A 127 10.85 -3.31 -3.30
N VAL A 128 9.63 -3.58 -2.79
CA VAL A 128 8.80 -4.68 -3.31
C VAL A 128 8.46 -4.46 -4.78
N LEU A 129 8.10 -3.25 -5.20
CA LEU A 129 7.75 -2.96 -6.59
C LEU A 129 8.96 -3.08 -7.52
N ARG A 130 10.14 -2.62 -7.09
CA ARG A 130 11.40 -2.81 -7.83
C ARG A 130 11.73 -4.29 -7.99
N ALA A 131 11.73 -5.04 -6.90
CA ALA A 131 11.96 -6.49 -6.92
C ALA A 131 10.89 -7.25 -7.74
N ALA A 132 9.64 -6.78 -7.75
CA ALA A 132 8.57 -7.37 -8.56
C ALA A 132 8.80 -7.16 -10.06
N VAL A 133 9.35 -6.01 -10.47
CA VAL A 133 9.80 -5.77 -11.86
C VAL A 133 10.94 -6.71 -12.23
N ASP A 134 11.93 -6.86 -11.36
CA ASP A 134 13.06 -7.77 -11.59
C ASP A 134 12.60 -9.23 -11.73
N LEU A 135 11.75 -9.70 -10.80
CA LEU A 135 11.17 -11.05 -10.79
C LEU A 135 10.21 -11.32 -11.97
N ALA A 136 9.61 -10.27 -12.54
CA ALA A 136 8.77 -10.41 -13.73
C ALA A 136 9.60 -10.63 -15.00
N GLU A 137 10.91 -10.42 -14.93
CA GLU A 137 11.87 -10.51 -16.04
C GLU A 137 11.40 -9.70 -17.25
N VAL A 138 11.00 -8.44 -17.00
CA VAL A 138 10.46 -7.57 -18.05
C VAL A 138 11.54 -7.36 -19.12
N PRO A 139 11.31 -7.78 -20.39
CA PRO A 139 12.29 -7.58 -21.44
C PRO A 139 12.59 -6.09 -21.62
N ALA A 140 13.86 -5.71 -21.81
CA ALA A 140 14.24 -4.30 -21.99
C ALA A 140 13.48 -3.60 -23.13
N ARG A 141 13.13 -4.35 -24.20
CA ARG A 141 12.32 -3.86 -25.33
C ARG A 141 10.87 -3.51 -24.96
N GLU A 142 10.36 -4.02 -23.84
CA GLU A 142 8.98 -3.81 -23.39
C GLU A 142 8.83 -2.56 -22.52
N ARG A 143 9.91 -1.82 -22.23
CA ARG A 143 9.92 -0.47 -21.60
C ARG A 143 8.67 -0.18 -20.74
N LEU A 144 8.58 -0.83 -19.59
CA LEU A 144 7.48 -0.69 -18.63
C LEU A 144 7.92 0.20 -17.48
N ALA A 145 7.08 1.15 -17.07
CA ALA A 145 7.25 1.91 -15.83
C ALA A 145 6.08 1.68 -14.88
N VAL A 146 6.38 1.63 -13.58
CA VAL A 146 5.41 1.58 -12.49
C VAL A 146 5.40 2.93 -11.81
N ILE A 147 4.21 3.51 -11.70
CA ILE A 147 3.99 4.81 -11.05
C ILE A 147 3.21 4.56 -9.77
N ALA A 148 3.80 4.89 -8.63
CA ALA A 148 3.09 4.97 -7.37
C ALA A 148 2.12 6.15 -7.38
N MET A 149 0.93 5.93 -6.85
CA MET A 149 -0.14 6.91 -6.68
C MET A 149 -0.59 6.96 -5.22
N GLY A 150 -1.54 7.85 -4.92
CA GLY A 150 -2.18 7.88 -3.60
C GLY A 150 -1.17 8.03 -2.46
N LYS A 151 -1.35 7.27 -1.37
CA LYS A 151 -0.47 7.35 -0.20
C LYS A 151 0.96 6.90 -0.49
N LEU A 152 1.13 5.88 -1.32
CA LEU A 152 2.47 5.41 -1.71
C LEU A 152 3.21 6.49 -2.49
N GLY A 153 2.53 7.12 -3.45
CA GLY A 153 3.06 8.19 -4.27
C GLY A 153 3.48 9.41 -3.46
N GLY A 154 2.69 9.77 -2.45
CA GLY A 154 2.98 10.83 -1.48
C GLY A 154 3.93 10.45 -0.34
N GLN A 155 4.49 9.23 -0.34
CA GLN A 155 5.37 8.70 0.71
C GLN A 155 4.74 8.75 2.13
N GLU A 156 3.43 8.54 2.20
CA GLU A 156 2.63 8.65 3.41
C GLU A 156 1.88 7.34 3.76
N LEU A 157 2.56 6.20 3.52
CA LEU A 157 1.96 4.87 3.69
C LEU A 157 1.75 4.53 5.17
N ASN A 158 0.65 3.82 5.49
CA ASN A 158 0.42 3.26 6.82
C ASN A 158 0.40 1.72 6.79
N TYR A 159 0.44 1.07 7.96
CA TYR A 159 0.56 -0.39 8.08
C TYR A 159 -0.52 -1.21 7.33
N ALA A 160 -1.72 -0.65 7.17
CA ALA A 160 -2.86 -1.32 6.55
C ALA A 160 -3.22 -0.74 5.17
N SER A 161 -2.34 0.10 4.59
CA SER A 161 -2.60 0.75 3.31
C SER A 161 -2.50 -0.24 2.17
N ASP A 162 -3.37 -0.02 1.19
CA ASP A 162 -3.20 -0.58 -0.14
C ASP A 162 -2.15 0.25 -0.88
N ILE A 163 -1.50 -0.36 -1.86
CA ILE A 163 -0.59 0.36 -2.75
C ILE A 163 -1.29 0.64 -4.06
N ASP A 164 -1.52 1.92 -4.33
CA ASP A 164 -2.09 2.39 -5.60
C ASP A 164 -0.98 2.54 -6.63
N ILE A 165 -1.09 1.84 -7.77
CA ILE A 165 -0.09 1.91 -8.84
C ILE A 165 -0.73 2.04 -10.22
N LEU A 166 0.00 2.66 -11.14
CA LEU A 166 -0.29 2.68 -12.58
C LEU A 166 0.84 2.03 -13.36
N PHE A 167 0.50 1.42 -14.49
CA PHE A 167 1.48 0.94 -15.46
C PHE A 167 1.49 1.83 -16.70
N VAL A 168 2.68 2.16 -17.15
CA VAL A 168 2.94 2.97 -18.34
C VAL A 168 3.87 2.21 -19.26
N ASP A 169 3.56 2.18 -20.56
CA ASP A 169 4.47 1.69 -21.58
C ASP A 169 4.98 2.80 -22.52
N GLY A 170 6.10 2.53 -23.19
CA GLY A 170 6.72 3.49 -24.12
C GLY A 170 5.95 3.64 -25.44
N ASP A 171 5.50 2.53 -26.03
CA ASP A 171 5.09 2.47 -27.43
C ASP A 171 3.66 1.92 -27.66
N GLY A 172 2.84 1.80 -26.61
CA GLY A 172 1.42 1.40 -26.72
C GLY A 172 1.16 -0.06 -27.07
N ASN A 173 2.21 -0.89 -27.09
CA ASN A 173 2.15 -2.33 -27.38
C ASN A 173 2.94 -3.16 -26.36
N ALA A 174 3.31 -2.57 -25.23
CA ALA A 174 4.31 -3.14 -24.34
C ALA A 174 3.65 -3.72 -23.08
N ALA A 175 3.42 -5.03 -23.18
CA ALA A 175 3.47 -5.97 -22.07
C ALA A 175 2.38 -5.91 -20.98
N PRO A 176 1.08 -6.00 -21.33
CA PRO A 176 0.04 -6.39 -20.36
C PRO A 176 0.40 -7.66 -19.58
N ARG A 177 1.16 -8.57 -20.21
CA ARG A 177 1.70 -9.78 -19.57
C ARG A 177 2.76 -9.45 -18.51
N ALA A 178 3.72 -8.56 -18.79
CA ALA A 178 4.73 -8.16 -17.82
C ALA A 178 4.09 -7.40 -16.65
N ALA A 179 3.22 -6.43 -16.93
CA ALA A 179 2.47 -5.71 -15.89
C ALA A 179 1.65 -6.66 -15.01
N ARG A 180 0.99 -7.68 -15.61
CA ARG A 180 0.29 -8.73 -14.86
C ARG A 180 1.23 -9.49 -13.93
N LYS A 181 2.39 -9.93 -14.43
CA LYS A 181 3.40 -10.61 -13.60
C LYS A 181 3.88 -9.74 -12.45
N VAL A 182 4.24 -8.48 -12.71
CA VAL A 182 4.66 -7.52 -11.68
C VAL A 182 3.58 -7.39 -10.61
N MET A 183 2.32 -7.21 -11.05
CA MET A 183 1.19 -7.10 -10.15
C MET A 183 0.96 -8.38 -9.34
N ASP A 184 1.09 -9.56 -9.96
CA ASP A 184 0.92 -10.85 -9.26
C ASP A 184 2.00 -11.07 -8.19
N VAL A 185 3.25 -10.69 -8.47
CA VAL A 185 4.34 -10.71 -7.47
C VAL A 185 4.06 -9.72 -6.34
N ALA A 186 3.71 -8.48 -6.66
CA ALA A 186 3.41 -7.44 -5.68
C ALA A 186 2.21 -7.81 -4.78
N ARG A 187 1.18 -8.47 -5.34
CA ARG A 187 0.00 -8.99 -4.61
C ARG A 187 0.35 -10.05 -3.57
N GLY A 188 1.50 -10.72 -3.71
CA GLY A 188 2.03 -11.60 -2.67
C GLY A 188 2.53 -10.86 -1.42
N CYS A 189 2.76 -9.55 -1.51
CA CYS A 189 3.35 -8.73 -0.45
C CYS A 189 2.39 -7.67 0.12
N PHE A 190 1.58 -7.07 -0.75
CA PHE A 190 0.64 -6.00 -0.44
C PHE A 190 -0.71 -6.22 -1.14
N ARG A 191 -1.76 -5.57 -0.64
CA ARG A 191 -2.96 -5.34 -1.45
C ARG A 191 -2.62 -4.25 -2.48
N VAL A 192 -2.85 -4.54 -3.75
CA VAL A 192 -2.50 -3.66 -4.88
C VAL A 192 -3.76 -3.16 -5.54
N ASP A 193 -3.92 -1.85 -5.57
CA ASP A 193 -4.98 -1.15 -6.30
C ASP A 193 -4.41 -0.55 -7.60
N VAL A 194 -5.17 -0.70 -8.69
CA VAL A 194 -4.85 -0.18 -10.02
C VAL A 194 -6.02 0.60 -10.62
N ASP A 195 -7.07 0.87 -9.83
CA ASP A 195 -8.33 1.45 -10.30
C ASP A 195 -8.27 2.97 -10.47
N LEU A 196 -7.17 3.62 -10.05
CA LEU A 196 -6.86 5.01 -10.43
C LEU A 196 -6.43 5.16 -11.90
N ARG A 197 -6.31 4.05 -12.64
CA ARG A 197 -6.08 4.12 -14.09
C ARG A 197 -7.32 4.67 -14.78
N PRO A 198 -7.15 5.37 -15.92
CA PRO A 198 -8.27 5.80 -16.74
C PRO A 198 -9.29 4.71 -17.01
N GLU A 199 -10.58 5.06 -16.97
CA GLU A 199 -11.71 4.12 -17.10
C GLU A 199 -11.76 3.05 -15.99
N GLY A 200 -10.93 3.18 -14.94
CA GLY A 200 -10.90 2.30 -13.78
C GLY A 200 -10.79 0.83 -14.16
N ARG A 201 -11.67 0.00 -13.60
CA ARG A 201 -11.69 -1.46 -13.83
C ARG A 201 -11.89 -1.86 -15.29
N ASP A 202 -12.65 -1.05 -16.03
CA ASP A 202 -13.00 -1.31 -17.42
C ASP A 202 -11.88 -0.86 -18.39
N GLY A 203 -10.94 -0.05 -17.89
CA GLY A 203 -9.79 0.42 -18.64
C GLY A 203 -8.65 -0.60 -18.75
N PRO A 204 -7.81 -0.48 -19.80
CA PRO A 204 -6.64 -1.33 -20.00
C PRO A 204 -5.65 -1.20 -18.82
N LEU A 205 -5.07 -2.32 -18.39
CA LEU A 205 -4.10 -2.35 -17.28
C LEU A 205 -2.86 -1.50 -17.56
N VAL A 206 -2.43 -1.46 -18.82
CA VAL A 206 -1.25 -0.71 -19.28
C VAL A 206 -1.69 0.23 -20.39
N ARG A 207 -1.19 1.47 -20.35
CA ARG A 207 -1.37 2.45 -21.41
C ARG A 207 -0.04 3.09 -21.76
N SER A 208 0.08 3.57 -22.99
CA SER A 208 1.22 4.42 -23.34
C SER A 208 1.13 5.77 -22.67
N LEU A 209 2.28 6.43 -22.49
CA LEU A 209 2.32 7.82 -22.02
C LEU A 209 1.42 8.72 -22.87
N ARG A 210 1.45 8.56 -24.20
CA ARG A 210 0.59 9.31 -25.13
C ARG A 210 -0.90 9.04 -24.88
N SER A 211 -1.26 7.80 -24.56
CA SER A 211 -2.64 7.44 -24.25
C SER A 211 -3.10 8.05 -22.92
N TYR A 212 -2.23 8.20 -21.92
CA TYR A 212 -2.55 8.93 -20.69
C TYR A 212 -2.78 10.42 -20.98
N GLN A 213 -1.89 11.08 -21.71
CA GLN A 213 -2.03 12.49 -22.09
C GLN A 213 -3.35 12.76 -22.82
N ALA A 214 -3.64 11.97 -23.86
CA ALA A 214 -4.88 12.12 -24.62
C ALA A 214 -6.12 11.89 -23.75
N TYR A 215 -6.02 11.03 -22.74
CA TYR A 215 -7.12 10.81 -21.80
C TYR A 215 -7.32 12.01 -20.88
N TRP A 216 -6.24 12.52 -20.31
CA TRP A 216 -6.30 13.67 -19.42
C TRP A 216 -6.88 14.89 -20.12
N GLU A 217 -6.41 15.19 -21.34
CA GLU A 217 -6.86 16.32 -22.14
C GLU A 217 -8.38 16.32 -22.39
N ARG A 218 -8.98 15.15 -22.63
CA ARG A 218 -10.36 15.05 -23.15
C ARG A 218 -11.39 14.63 -22.13
N TRP A 219 -11.02 13.75 -21.19
CA TRP A 219 -12.01 13.04 -20.36
C TRP A 219 -11.73 13.10 -18.86
N ALA A 220 -10.51 13.44 -18.44
CA ALA A 220 -10.17 13.38 -17.01
C ALA A 220 -11.01 14.33 -16.18
N GLN A 221 -11.62 13.75 -15.15
CA GLN A 221 -12.38 14.45 -14.13
C GLN A 221 -11.44 15.28 -13.24
N PRO A 222 -11.95 16.34 -12.58
CA PRO A 222 -11.16 17.17 -11.67
C PRO A 222 -10.37 16.39 -10.61
N TRP A 223 -10.92 15.27 -10.14
CA TRP A 223 -10.31 14.43 -9.12
C TRP A 223 -9.17 13.56 -9.63
N GLU A 224 -9.28 13.08 -10.87
CA GLU A 224 -8.21 12.31 -11.52
C GLU A 224 -6.98 13.20 -11.69
N ARG A 225 -7.22 14.47 -12.06
CA ARG A 225 -6.17 15.50 -12.12
C ARG A 225 -5.57 15.77 -10.74
N GLN A 226 -6.39 15.86 -9.70
CA GLN A 226 -5.89 16.02 -8.32
C GLN A 226 -5.03 14.83 -7.89
N ALA A 227 -5.39 13.60 -8.28
CA ALA A 227 -4.64 12.39 -7.93
C ALA A 227 -3.22 12.39 -8.53
N LEU A 228 -3.00 13.07 -9.67
CA LEU A 228 -1.69 13.23 -10.29
C LEU A 228 -0.68 13.99 -9.41
N LEU A 229 -1.11 14.70 -8.35
CA LEU A 229 -0.21 15.37 -7.40
C LEU A 229 0.75 14.39 -6.74
N LYS A 230 0.31 13.13 -6.61
CA LYS A 230 1.06 12.05 -5.98
C LYS A 230 1.60 11.05 -7.00
N ALA A 231 1.68 11.40 -8.29
CA ALA A 231 2.27 10.54 -9.30
C ALA A 231 3.80 10.49 -9.15
N ARG A 232 4.33 9.34 -8.70
CA ARG A 232 5.77 9.15 -8.46
C ARG A 232 6.28 7.87 -9.14
N PRO A 233 7.24 7.96 -10.06
CA PRO A 233 7.90 6.77 -10.63
C PRO A 233 8.62 5.99 -9.53
N VAL A 234 8.45 4.66 -9.51
CA VAL A 234 9.00 3.81 -8.44
C VAL A 234 9.83 2.63 -8.95
N ALA A 235 9.45 2.05 -10.09
CA ALA A 235 10.13 0.90 -10.69
C ALA A 235 9.98 0.88 -12.22
N GLY A 236 10.80 0.07 -12.89
CA GLY A 236 10.80 -0.06 -14.35
C GLY A 236 11.73 0.91 -15.08
N ASP A 237 11.39 1.28 -16.31
CA ASP A 237 12.15 2.21 -17.16
C ASP A 237 12.15 3.63 -16.55
N PRO A 238 13.32 4.14 -16.10
CA PRO A 238 13.39 5.45 -15.45
C PRO A 238 13.02 6.61 -16.38
N ALA A 239 13.43 6.56 -17.64
CA ALA A 239 13.17 7.63 -18.60
C ALA A 239 11.68 7.72 -18.94
N LEU A 240 10.99 6.57 -19.03
CA LEU A 240 9.55 6.52 -19.21
C LEU A 240 8.80 7.03 -17.97
N GLY A 241 9.22 6.62 -16.78
CA GLY A 241 8.66 7.09 -15.52
C GLY A 241 8.80 8.61 -15.35
N ASP A 242 9.99 9.14 -15.60
CA ASP A 242 10.25 10.59 -15.58
C ASP A 242 9.44 11.34 -16.64
N GLY A 243 9.27 10.73 -17.82
CA GLY A 243 8.34 11.19 -18.83
C GLY A 243 6.93 11.33 -18.28
N PHE A 244 6.37 10.27 -17.70
CA PHE A 244 5.04 10.29 -17.10
C PHE A 244 4.89 11.38 -16.04
N ARG A 245 5.83 11.47 -15.09
CA ARG A 245 5.79 12.47 -14.02
C ARG A 245 5.78 13.90 -14.57
N ARG A 246 6.58 14.18 -15.60
CA ARG A 246 6.62 15.50 -16.25
C ARG A 246 5.29 15.83 -16.90
N GLU A 247 4.73 14.92 -17.69
CA GLU A 247 3.45 15.15 -18.38
C GLU A 247 2.28 15.27 -17.40
N ALA A 248 2.28 14.47 -16.32
CA ALA A 248 1.34 14.62 -15.22
C ALA A 248 1.44 16.01 -14.58
N GLY A 249 2.66 16.54 -14.41
CA GLY A 249 2.89 17.91 -13.94
C GLY A 249 2.35 18.97 -14.89
N VAL A 250 2.57 18.82 -16.21
CA VAL A 250 2.02 19.73 -17.22
C VAL A 250 0.49 19.74 -17.12
N GLU A 251 -0.14 18.58 -17.05
CA GLU A 251 -1.60 18.46 -16.94
C GLU A 251 -2.16 19.14 -15.68
N LEU A 252 -1.44 19.04 -14.56
CA LEU A 252 -1.86 19.58 -13.27
C LEU A 252 -1.74 21.10 -13.20
N TRP A 253 -0.67 21.65 -13.78
CA TRP A 253 -0.29 23.06 -13.60
C TRP A 253 -0.61 23.96 -14.80
N SER A 254 -1.02 23.39 -15.94
CA SER A 254 -1.37 24.17 -17.16
C SER A 254 -2.78 24.75 -17.15
N ARG A 255 -3.66 24.28 -16.25
CA ARG A 255 -5.05 24.74 -16.12
C ARG A 255 -5.34 25.14 -14.68
N ALA A 256 -6.04 26.25 -14.50
CA ALA A 256 -6.61 26.61 -13.20
C ALA A 256 -7.88 25.77 -12.90
N PHE A 257 -8.03 25.33 -11.66
CA PHE A 257 -9.28 24.72 -11.18
C PHE A 257 -10.36 25.80 -11.01
N GLY A 258 -11.47 25.64 -11.74
CA GLY A 258 -12.63 26.53 -11.64
C GLY A 258 -13.49 26.26 -10.41
N ALA A 259 -14.50 27.11 -10.18
CA ALA A 259 -15.42 26.94 -9.06
C ALA A 259 -16.17 25.59 -9.11
N ASP A 260 -16.49 25.09 -10.31
CA ASP A 260 -17.16 23.81 -10.51
C ASP A 260 -16.23 22.64 -10.17
N ASP A 261 -15.00 22.67 -10.67
CA ASP A 261 -13.98 21.67 -10.36
C ASP A 261 -13.78 21.54 -8.83
N LEU A 262 -13.75 22.67 -8.11
CA LEU A 262 -13.63 22.70 -6.65
C LEU A 262 -14.88 22.19 -5.93
N ARG A 263 -16.08 22.35 -6.51
CA ARG A 263 -17.32 21.79 -5.97
C ARG A 263 -17.32 20.27 -6.11
N ASP A 264 -16.86 19.76 -7.24
CA ASP A 264 -16.75 18.31 -7.50
C ASP A 264 -15.73 17.67 -6.57
N ILE A 265 -14.55 18.28 -6.41
CA ILE A 265 -13.51 17.85 -5.46
C ILE A 265 -14.06 17.77 -4.03
N ARG A 266 -14.78 18.81 -3.58
CA ARG A 266 -15.44 18.79 -2.26
C ARG A 266 -16.57 17.76 -2.16
N GLY A 267 -17.26 17.50 -3.26
CA GLY A 267 -18.29 16.47 -3.37
C GLY A 267 -17.73 15.08 -3.06
N MET A 268 -16.67 14.67 -3.74
CA MET A 268 -16.12 13.32 -3.52
C MET A 268 -15.39 13.19 -2.20
N LYS A 269 -14.75 14.26 -1.69
CA LYS A 269 -14.17 14.23 -0.33
C LYS A 269 -15.25 13.88 0.70
N ARG A 270 -16.41 14.54 0.64
CA ARG A 270 -17.56 14.23 1.51
C ARG A 270 -18.08 12.81 1.30
N SER A 271 -18.13 12.33 0.06
CA SER A 271 -18.54 10.96 -0.25
C SER A 271 -17.57 9.93 0.35
N SER A 272 -16.27 10.19 0.27
CA SER A 272 -15.22 9.32 0.80
C SER A 272 -15.24 9.27 2.33
N GLU A 273 -15.45 10.43 2.97
CA GLU A 273 -15.58 10.55 4.42
C GLU A 273 -16.89 9.93 4.95
N GLY A 274 -18.00 10.09 4.20
CA GLY A 274 -19.31 9.52 4.56
C GLY A 274 -19.45 8.02 4.27
N GLY A 275 -18.62 7.47 3.38
CA GLY A 275 -18.60 6.05 2.99
C GLY A 275 -17.80 5.12 3.90
N VAL A 276 -17.16 5.64 4.94
CA VAL A 276 -16.48 4.86 6.00
C VAL A 276 -17.53 4.20 6.91
N GLY A 277 -18.33 3.30 6.32
CA GLY A 277 -19.45 2.61 6.97
C GLY A 277 -19.98 1.40 6.20
N SER A 278 -19.68 1.25 4.90
CA SER A 278 -20.07 0.05 4.14
C SER A 278 -19.13 -0.17 2.96
N GLY A 279 -18.36 -1.25 3.01
CA GLY A 279 -17.44 -1.62 1.96
C GLY A 279 -18.19 -2.07 0.70
N THR A 280 -18.29 -1.17 -0.27
CA THR A 280 -18.29 -1.43 -1.72
C THR A 280 -18.25 -0.07 -2.43
N TRP A 281 -17.10 0.29 -2.98
CA TRP A 281 -17.00 1.39 -3.93
C TRP A 281 -17.69 0.98 -5.23
N ASN A 282 -18.86 1.56 -5.52
CA ASN A 282 -19.44 1.55 -6.85
C ASN A 282 -19.19 2.92 -7.48
N SER A 283 -18.42 2.97 -8.56
CA SER A 283 -18.31 4.14 -9.42
C SER A 283 -19.70 4.54 -9.92
N PRO A 284 -20.04 5.85 -9.99
CA PRO A 284 -21.24 6.29 -10.66
C PRO A 284 -21.13 5.92 -12.15
N SER A 285 -22.01 5.06 -12.63
CA SER A 285 -22.08 4.69 -14.03
C SER A 285 -22.39 5.93 -14.88
N SER A 286 -21.49 6.23 -15.82
CA SER A 286 -21.74 7.19 -16.89
C SER A 286 -22.71 6.61 -17.90
N SER A 287 -24.01 6.69 -17.63
CA SER A 287 -25.06 6.45 -18.63
C SER A 287 -25.32 7.72 -19.44
N CYS A 288 -24.48 7.96 -20.45
CA CYS A 288 -24.82 8.88 -21.53
C CYS A 288 -25.61 8.10 -22.59
N SER A 289 -26.91 7.87 -22.34
CA SER A 289 -27.82 7.32 -23.36
C SER A 289 -28.23 8.44 -24.31
N SER A 290 -27.65 8.41 -25.51
CA SER A 290 -28.12 9.16 -26.67
C SER A 290 -29.58 8.80 -26.98
N SER A 291 -30.48 9.76 -26.81
CA SER A 291 -31.87 9.66 -27.22
C SER A 291 -31.99 9.92 -28.73
N THR A 292 -32.49 8.93 -29.47
CA THR A 292 -33.06 9.15 -30.80
C THR A 292 -34.19 8.14 -30.98
N GLY A 293 -35.40 8.62 -31.25
CA GLY A 293 -36.54 7.79 -31.62
C GLY A 293 -37.84 8.14 -30.91
N ALA A 294 -38.69 8.89 -31.59
CA ALA A 294 -40.05 9.25 -31.20
C ALA A 294 -40.96 8.02 -31.00
N THR A 295 -42.02 8.15 -30.19
CA THR A 295 -43.44 8.31 -30.62
C THR A 295 -44.41 8.00 -29.46
N THR A 296 -45.26 8.97 -29.11
CA THR A 296 -46.62 8.85 -28.51
C THR A 296 -46.88 7.91 -27.32
N ARG A 297 -47.30 8.48 -26.18
CA ARG A 297 -48.74 8.61 -25.82
C ARG A 297 -48.96 9.38 -24.51
N ARG A 298 -49.95 10.27 -24.61
CA ARG A 298 -50.56 11.14 -23.61
C ARG A 298 -51.36 10.29 -22.61
N CYS A 299 -51.24 10.53 -21.31
CA CYS A 299 -52.25 10.12 -20.33
C CYS A 299 -52.36 11.17 -19.22
N ASP A 300 -53.39 12.00 -19.34
CA ASP A 300 -53.94 12.84 -18.29
C ASP A 300 -54.37 11.99 -17.08
N ARG A 301 -54.05 12.44 -15.86
CA ARG A 301 -54.95 12.24 -14.72
C ARG A 301 -54.74 13.30 -13.64
N ALA A 302 -55.71 14.20 -13.58
CA ALA A 302 -55.97 15.15 -12.52
C ALA A 302 -56.19 14.47 -11.16
N ARG A 303 -55.71 15.11 -10.08
CA ARG A 303 -56.39 15.11 -8.78
C ARG A 303 -56.33 16.51 -8.17
N ARG A 304 -57.51 17.02 -7.85
CA ARG A 304 -57.83 18.27 -7.17
C ARG A 304 -57.75 18.06 -5.66
N SER A 305 -57.25 19.05 -4.92
CA SER A 305 -57.56 19.33 -3.50
C SER A 305 -59.03 19.78 -3.36
N PRO A 306 -59.70 19.76 -2.18
CA PRO A 306 -59.39 20.62 -1.00
C PRO A 306 -59.90 20.00 0.36
N PRO A 307 -60.10 20.75 1.47
CA PRO A 307 -59.66 22.11 1.85
C PRO A 307 -58.52 22.17 2.86
#